data_AF-A0A7S2FWA7-F1
#
_entry.id   AF-A0A7S2FWA7-F1
#
_cell.length_a   1.000
_cell.length_b   1.000
_cell.length_c   1.000
_cell.angle_alpha   90.00
_cell.angle_beta   90.00
_cell.angle_gamma   90.00
#
_symmetry.space_group_name_H-M   'P 1'
#
loop_
_entity.id
_entity.type
_entity.pdbx_description
1 polymer ?
#
loop_
_entity_poly.entity_id
_entity_poly.type
_entity_poly.pdbx_seq_one_letter_code
_entity_poly.pdbx_strand_id
1 'polypeptide(L)'
;LINGLEPHGMQANVTEVQEVSILQDRAPALVEALMEARRSGRGLALTDVVAMVAALERLILDDSVALLETAYTLNDLSVSEPLEERDLHEVLRSYLVVFEMGMRGNTTDRRRHRLIKQKLERKAAESWQAIVEFEQDAALNFDYRQRQQVNPF
;
A
#
# COMPACT_ATOMS: atom_id res chain seq x y z
N LEU A 1 22.45 -22.40 4.16
CA LEU A 1 21.28 -21.52 4.04
C LEU A 1 21.23 -20.69 5.31
N ILE A 2 21.29 -19.36 5.18
CA ILE A 2 21.26 -18.43 6.33
C ILE A 2 19.77 -18.25 6.67
N ASN A 3 19.37 -18.63 7.89
CA ASN A 3 18.04 -18.31 8.42
C ASN A 3 18.00 -16.79 8.72
N GLY A 4 16.95 -16.10 8.28
CA GLY A 4 16.77 -14.65 8.51
C GLY A 4 16.65 -13.77 7.25
N LEU A 5 16.51 -14.36 6.06
CA LEU A 5 16.16 -13.64 4.81
C LEU A 5 14.73 -13.94 4.34
N GLU A 6 13.88 -14.42 5.25
CA GLU A 6 12.48 -14.67 4.93
C GLU A 6 11.79 -13.31 4.74
N PRO A 7 11.00 -13.11 3.66
CA PRO A 7 10.25 -11.88 3.51
C PRO A 7 9.24 -11.81 4.65
N HIS A 8 9.48 -10.92 5.62
CA HIS A 8 8.52 -10.50 6.64
C HIS A 8 7.42 -9.62 6.00
N GLY A 9 6.87 -10.09 4.88
CA GLY A 9 5.75 -9.47 4.19
C GLY A 9 4.44 -9.92 4.82
N MET A 10 3.55 -8.96 5.07
CA MET A 10 2.19 -9.19 5.54
C MET A 10 1.46 -10.18 4.61
N GLN A 11 1.23 -11.40 5.09
CA GLN A 11 0.52 -12.43 4.32
C GLN A 11 -0.99 -12.18 4.38
N ALA A 12 -1.51 -11.46 3.38
CA ALA A 12 -2.95 -11.28 3.20
C ALA A 12 -3.53 -12.46 2.42
N ASN A 13 -4.37 -13.27 3.09
CA ASN A 13 -5.10 -14.36 2.46
C ASN A 13 -6.46 -13.81 1.95
N VAL A 14 -6.56 -13.49 0.66
CA VAL A 14 -7.79 -12.92 0.04
C VAL A 14 -8.38 -13.93 -0.93
N THR A 15 -9.67 -14.26 -0.75
CA THR A 15 -10.39 -15.31 -1.49
C THR A 15 -10.92 -14.85 -2.86
N GLU A 16 -10.78 -15.74 -3.84
CA GLU A 16 -10.86 -15.62 -5.31
C GLU A 16 -12.19 -15.11 -5.92
N VAL A 17 -13.32 -15.17 -5.19
CA VAL A 17 -14.67 -14.96 -5.79
C VAL A 17 -15.13 -13.49 -5.72
N GLN A 18 -14.45 -12.64 -4.92
CA GLN A 18 -14.82 -11.23 -4.74
C GLN A 18 -14.03 -10.27 -5.68
N GLU A 19 -13.10 -10.80 -6.47
CA GLU A 19 -12.13 -10.05 -7.26
C GLU A 19 -12.74 -9.42 -8.53
N VAL A 20 -13.64 -10.13 -9.22
CA VAL A 20 -14.11 -9.72 -10.57
C VAL A 20 -15.00 -8.46 -10.55
N SER A 21 -15.86 -8.29 -9.54
CA SER A 21 -16.73 -7.10 -9.44
C SER A 21 -15.96 -5.87 -8.96
N ILE A 22 -14.96 -6.05 -8.11
CA ILE A 22 -14.12 -4.95 -7.61
C ILE A 22 -13.21 -4.45 -8.72
N LEU A 23 -12.66 -5.35 -9.54
CA LEU A 23 -11.81 -5.01 -10.68
C LEU A 23 -12.57 -4.23 -11.77
N GLN A 24 -13.86 -4.47 -11.98
CA GLN A 24 -14.67 -3.67 -12.92
C GLN A 24 -14.86 -2.22 -12.45
N ASP A 25 -15.10 -2.01 -11.16
CA ASP A 25 -15.33 -0.67 -10.60
C ASP A 25 -14.02 0.10 -10.37
N ARG A 26 -12.92 -0.60 -10.07
CA ARG A 26 -11.62 0.01 -9.71
C ARG A 26 -10.62 0.04 -10.87
N ALA A 27 -10.69 -0.90 -11.81
CA ALA A 27 -9.61 -1.15 -12.78
C ALA A 27 -10.07 -1.28 -14.25
N PRO A 28 -10.87 -0.33 -14.78
CA PRO A 28 -11.38 -0.42 -16.15
C PRO A 28 -10.26 -0.52 -17.21
N ALA A 29 -9.12 0.16 -17.00
CA ALA A 29 -7.97 0.07 -17.90
C ALA A 29 -7.32 -1.33 -17.93
N LEU A 30 -7.31 -2.05 -16.81
CA LEU A 30 -6.81 -3.42 -16.74
C LEU A 30 -7.79 -4.38 -17.43
N VAL A 31 -9.10 -4.16 -17.25
CA VAL A 31 -10.15 -4.91 -17.94
C VAL A 31 -10.04 -4.71 -19.46
N GLU A 32 -9.85 -3.48 -19.92
CA GLU A 32 -9.64 -3.17 -21.34
C GLU A 32 -8.39 -3.86 -21.90
N ALA A 33 -7.26 -3.82 -21.18
CA ALA A 33 -6.04 -4.51 -21.58
C ALA A 33 -6.25 -6.04 -21.67
N LEU A 34 -6.96 -6.64 -20.72
CA LEU A 34 -7.34 -8.06 -20.74
C LEU A 34 -8.29 -8.42 -21.89
N MET A 35 -9.22 -7.52 -22.25
CA MET A 35 -10.13 -7.74 -23.37
C MET A 35 -9.41 -7.63 -24.72
N GLU A 36 -8.49 -6.69 -24.88
CA GLU A 36 -7.70 -6.52 -26.11
C GLU A 36 -6.81 -7.75 -26.37
N ALA A 37 -6.11 -8.20 -25.33
CA ALA A 37 -5.39 -9.46 -25.27
C ALA A 37 -6.23 -10.67 -25.74
N ARG A 38 -7.51 -10.73 -25.35
CA ARG A 38 -8.41 -11.84 -25.69
C ARG A 38 -8.93 -11.77 -27.13
N ARG A 39 -9.10 -10.55 -27.69
CA ARG A 39 -9.62 -10.33 -29.05
C ARG A 39 -8.62 -10.68 -30.15
N SER A 40 -7.32 -10.62 -29.86
CA SER A 40 -6.25 -10.91 -30.84
C SER A 40 -6.22 -12.38 -31.30
N GLY A 41 -6.85 -13.30 -30.57
CA GLY A 41 -7.00 -14.72 -30.92
C GLY A 41 -5.70 -15.53 -31.00
N ARG A 42 -4.54 -14.92 -30.71
CA ARG A 42 -3.19 -15.51 -30.86
C ARG A 42 -2.45 -15.72 -29.53
N GLY A 43 -3.13 -15.62 -28.39
CA GLY A 43 -2.47 -15.53 -27.08
C GLY A 43 -1.96 -14.11 -26.81
N LEU A 44 -1.34 -13.89 -25.65
CA LEU A 44 -0.81 -12.57 -25.26
C LEU A 44 0.44 -12.22 -26.06
N ALA A 45 0.39 -11.16 -26.87
CA ALA A 45 1.61 -10.57 -27.41
C ALA A 45 2.39 -9.87 -26.29
N LEU A 46 3.71 -9.71 -26.45
CA LEU A 46 4.53 -8.98 -25.48
C LEU A 46 3.99 -7.57 -25.21
N THR A 47 3.45 -6.91 -26.23
CA THR A 47 2.82 -5.59 -26.12
C THR A 47 1.59 -5.60 -25.20
N ASP A 48 0.80 -6.68 -25.26
CA ASP A 48 -0.40 -6.83 -24.43
C ASP A 48 -0.01 -7.05 -22.97
N VAL A 49 1.04 -7.85 -22.72
CA VAL A 49 1.60 -8.05 -21.37
C VAL A 49 2.13 -6.74 -20.81
N VAL A 50 2.89 -5.97 -21.58
CA VAL A 50 3.42 -4.67 -21.16
C VAL A 50 2.29 -3.69 -20.84
N ALA A 51 1.25 -3.64 -21.67
CA ALA A 51 0.08 -2.79 -21.43
C ALA A 51 -0.67 -3.21 -20.15
N MET A 52 -0.82 -4.51 -19.90
CA MET A 52 -1.44 -5.03 -18.69
C MET A 52 -0.62 -4.70 -17.44
N VAL A 53 0.71 -4.85 -17.49
CA VAL A 53 1.60 -4.49 -16.36
C VAL A 53 1.50 -3.00 -16.07
N ALA A 54 1.58 -2.15 -17.09
CA ALA A 54 1.44 -0.70 -16.91
C ALA A 54 0.08 -0.31 -16.32
N ALA A 55 -1.01 -0.97 -16.76
CA ALA A 55 -2.34 -0.74 -16.20
C ALA A 55 -2.44 -1.17 -14.73
N LEU A 56 -1.81 -2.30 -14.38
CA LEU A 56 -1.76 -2.78 -13.00
C LEU A 56 -0.90 -1.89 -12.10
N GLU A 57 0.28 -1.46 -12.57
CA GLU A 57 1.16 -0.53 -11.85
C GLU A 57 0.43 0.77 -11.54
N ARG A 58 -0.28 1.32 -12.54
CA ARG A 58 -1.07 2.54 -12.36
C ARG A 58 -2.19 2.34 -11.35
N LEU A 59 -2.91 1.22 -11.42
CA LEU A 59 -3.97 0.90 -10.46
C LEU A 59 -3.43 0.82 -9.03
N ILE A 60 -2.32 0.10 -8.83
CA ILE A 60 -1.68 -0.04 -7.52
C ILE A 60 -1.22 1.32 -7.00
N LEU A 61 -0.63 2.16 -7.87
CA LEU A 61 -0.15 3.48 -7.50
C LEU A 61 -1.30 4.41 -7.11
N ASP A 62 -2.36 4.46 -7.91
CA ASP A 62 -3.53 5.32 -7.66
C ASP A 62 -4.21 4.94 -6.33
N ASP A 63 -4.40 3.64 -6.06
CA ASP A 63 -4.95 3.17 -4.77
C ASP A 63 -3.99 3.49 -3.60
N SER A 64 -2.68 3.35 -3.79
CA SER A 64 -1.67 3.66 -2.75
C SER A 64 -1.65 5.16 -2.42
N VAL A 65 -1.77 6.04 -3.41
CA VAL A 65 -1.83 7.50 -3.21
C VAL A 65 -3.09 7.88 -2.45
N ALA A 66 -4.26 7.38 -2.86
CA ALA A 66 -5.52 7.65 -2.16
C ALA A 66 -5.50 7.17 -0.70
N LEU A 67 -4.86 6.02 -0.44
CA LEU A 67 -4.68 5.50 0.90
C LEU A 67 -3.73 6.36 1.74
N LEU A 68 -2.66 6.87 1.14
CA LEU A 68 -1.73 7.80 1.80
C LEU A 68 -2.43 9.12 2.16
N GLU A 69 -3.18 9.72 1.24
CA GLU A 69 -3.98 10.93 1.51
C GLU A 69 -4.98 10.72 2.67
N THR A 70 -5.58 9.53 2.72
CA THR A 70 -6.46 9.13 3.83
C THR A 70 -5.67 9.08 5.14
N ALA A 71 -4.46 8.52 5.14
CA ALA A 71 -3.59 8.46 6.32
C ALA A 71 -3.20 9.87 6.81
N TYR A 72 -2.86 10.81 5.93
CA TYR A 72 -2.65 12.23 6.30
C TYR A 72 -3.90 12.82 6.96
N THR A 73 -5.06 12.65 6.32
CA THR A 73 -6.34 13.16 6.81
C THR A 73 -6.72 12.60 8.18
N LEU A 74 -6.39 11.33 8.44
CA LEU A 74 -6.66 10.65 9.71
C LEU A 74 -5.79 11.18 10.87
N ASN A 75 -4.63 11.75 10.55
CA ASN A 75 -3.70 12.36 11.52
C ASN A 75 -3.84 13.89 11.60
N ASP A 76 -4.81 14.47 10.89
CA ASP A 76 -5.03 15.93 10.83
C ASP A 76 -3.85 16.70 10.22
N LEU A 77 -3.19 16.08 9.23
CA LEU A 77 -2.04 16.63 8.53
C LEU A 77 -2.38 16.91 7.07
N SER A 78 -1.69 17.90 6.49
CA SER A 78 -1.81 18.26 5.08
C SER A 78 -0.74 17.56 4.25
N VAL A 79 -1.11 17.09 3.05
CA VAL A 79 -0.16 16.53 2.08
C VAL A 79 0.74 17.58 1.42
N SER A 80 0.37 18.87 1.54
CA SER A 80 1.09 19.98 0.90
C SER A 80 2.08 20.68 1.83
N GLU A 81 2.11 20.31 3.11
CA GLU A 81 2.96 20.92 4.11
C GLU A 81 4.18 20.04 4.40
N PRO A 82 5.33 20.62 4.76
CA PRO A 82 6.48 19.84 5.22
C PRO A 82 6.11 19.01 6.44
N LEU A 83 6.57 17.76 6.45
CA LEU A 83 6.27 16.80 7.51
C LEU A 83 7.48 16.63 8.43
N GLU A 84 7.28 16.74 9.74
CA GLU A 84 8.29 16.38 10.72
C GLU A 84 8.43 14.85 10.81
N GLU A 85 9.62 14.36 11.18
CA GLU A 85 9.90 12.92 11.27
C GLU A 85 8.90 12.17 12.16
N ARG A 86 8.50 12.76 13.28
CA ARG A 86 7.48 12.17 14.18
C ARG A 86 6.14 11.98 13.45
N ASP A 87 5.72 12.98 12.70
CA ASP A 87 4.43 12.97 12.01
C ASP A 87 4.46 12.04 10.80
N LEU A 88 5.62 11.88 10.16
CA LEU A 88 5.87 10.86 9.13
C LEU A 88 5.58 9.46 9.67
N HIS A 89 6.16 9.10 10.82
CA HIS A 89 5.89 7.79 11.44
C HIS A 89 4.40 7.58 11.74
N GLU A 90 3.70 8.61 12.23
CA GLU A 90 2.27 8.51 12.52
C GLU A 90 1.40 8.33 11.27
N VAL A 91 1.75 9.01 10.17
CA VAL A 91 1.13 8.84 8.86
C VAL A 91 1.39 7.45 8.31
N LEU A 92 2.64 6.97 8.32
CA LEU A 92 2.99 5.63 7.80
C LEU A 92 2.33 4.50 8.60
N ARG A 93 2.28 4.59 9.94
CA ARG A 93 1.52 3.64 10.76
C ARG A 93 0.04 3.66 10.42
N SER A 94 -0.52 4.84 10.18
CA SER A 94 -1.93 4.98 9.82
C SER A 94 -2.23 4.41 8.45
N TYR A 95 -1.33 4.60 7.48
CA TYR A 95 -1.38 3.98 6.17
C TYR A 95 -1.44 2.45 6.30
N LEU A 96 -0.53 1.86 7.07
CA LEU A 96 -0.46 0.40 7.26
C LEU A 96 -1.70 -0.15 7.97
N VAL A 97 -2.18 0.52 9.03
CA VAL A 97 -3.42 0.10 9.71
C VAL A 97 -4.62 0.09 8.75
N VAL A 98 -4.77 1.12 7.91
CA VAL A 98 -5.88 1.18 6.94
C VAL A 98 -5.67 0.15 5.81
N PHE A 99 -4.41 -0.08 5.40
CA PHE A 99 -4.06 -1.11 4.43
C PHE A 99 -4.48 -2.51 4.91
N GLU A 100 -4.11 -2.89 6.13
CA GLU A 100 -4.40 -4.22 6.70
C GLU A 100 -5.89 -4.46 6.93
N MET A 101 -6.63 -3.43 7.34
CA MET A 101 -8.07 -3.53 7.53
C MET A 101 -8.84 -3.57 6.19
N GLY A 102 -8.17 -3.18 5.10
CA GLY A 102 -8.77 -2.88 3.82
C GLY A 102 -9.71 -1.68 3.89
N MET A 103 -10.20 -1.24 2.73
CA MET A 103 -11.21 -0.15 2.64
C MET A 103 -12.61 -0.56 3.16
N ARG A 104 -12.72 -1.62 3.97
CA ARG A 104 -13.98 -2.12 4.52
C ARG A 104 -14.31 -1.38 5.81
N GLY A 105 -14.68 -0.11 5.70
CA GLY A 105 -15.11 0.71 6.83
C GLY A 105 -15.13 2.19 6.51
N ASN A 106 -15.66 3.01 7.44
CA ASN A 106 -15.52 4.46 7.33
C ASN A 106 -14.07 4.86 7.63
N THR A 107 -13.24 4.94 6.60
CA THR A 107 -11.82 5.32 6.65
C THR A 107 -11.60 6.81 6.93
N THR A 108 -12.67 7.60 7.08
CA THR A 108 -12.60 9.04 7.41
C THR A 108 -12.84 9.33 8.89
N ASP A 109 -13.28 8.34 9.69
CA ASP A 109 -13.53 8.54 11.12
C ASP A 109 -12.23 8.49 11.94
N ARG A 110 -11.67 9.69 12.17
CA ARG A 110 -10.45 9.89 12.96
C ARG A 110 -10.54 9.36 14.39
N ARG A 111 -11.71 9.45 15.03
CA ARG A 111 -11.87 8.96 16.42
C ARG A 111 -11.80 7.45 16.44
N ARG A 112 -12.51 6.81 15.51
CA ARG A 112 -12.47 5.35 15.34
C ARG A 112 -11.06 4.87 15.01
N HIS A 113 -10.35 5.54 14.10
CA HIS A 113 -8.97 5.21 13.74
C HIS A 113 -8.04 5.22 14.95
N ARG A 114 -8.09 6.28 15.78
CA ARG A 114 -7.30 6.35 17.02
C ARG A 114 -7.63 5.21 17.99
N LEU A 115 -8.91 4.87 18.14
CA LEU A 115 -9.32 3.74 18.98
C LEU A 115 -8.82 2.40 18.45
N ILE A 116 -8.75 2.22 17.14
CA ILE A 116 -8.19 1.03 16.50
C ILE A 116 -6.69 0.93 16.79
N LYS A 117 -5.92 2.00 16.56
CA LYS A 117 -4.47 2.03 16.87
C LYS A 117 -4.21 1.67 18.33
N GLN A 118 -4.92 2.32 19.26
CA GLN A 118 -4.81 2.02 20.70
C GLN A 118 -5.19 0.56 21.03
N LYS A 119 -6.17 0.00 20.34
CA LYS A 119 -6.58 -1.39 20.53
C LYS A 119 -5.53 -2.36 20.01
N LEU A 120 -4.95 -2.10 18.84
CA LEU A 120 -3.87 -2.90 18.25
C LEU A 120 -2.65 -2.90 19.17
N GLU A 121 -2.20 -1.71 19.56
CA GLU A 121 -1.07 -1.53 20.48
C GLU A 121 -1.24 -2.31 21.79
N ARG A 122 -2.46 -2.31 22.36
CA ARG A 122 -2.72 -2.95 23.64
C ARG A 122 -3.05 -4.45 23.58
N LYS A 123 -3.67 -4.91 22.49
CA LYS A 123 -4.28 -6.25 22.42
C LYS A 123 -3.68 -7.16 21.35
N ALA A 124 -2.94 -6.61 20.40
CA ALA A 124 -2.31 -7.33 19.31
C ALA A 124 -0.86 -6.83 19.17
N ALA A 125 -0.08 -6.96 20.25
CA ALA A 125 1.26 -6.39 20.34
C ALA A 125 2.17 -6.85 19.19
N GLU A 126 2.08 -8.13 18.78
CA GLU A 126 2.85 -8.66 17.65
C GLU A 126 2.48 -7.99 16.33
N SER A 127 1.18 -7.85 16.02
CA SER A 127 0.73 -7.16 14.80
C SER A 127 1.09 -5.68 14.81
N TRP A 128 0.93 -5.01 15.96
CA TRP A 128 1.34 -3.61 16.11
C TRP A 128 2.86 -3.44 15.95
N GLN A 129 3.64 -4.36 16.50
CA GLN A 129 5.09 -4.35 16.37
C GLN A 129 5.52 -4.52 14.91
N ALA A 130 4.89 -5.43 14.17
CA ALA A 130 5.14 -5.60 12.73
C ALA A 130 4.86 -4.32 11.93
N ILE A 131 3.78 -3.59 12.26
CA ILE A 131 3.46 -2.29 11.64
C ILE A 131 4.58 -1.28 11.93
N VAL A 132 5.02 -1.18 13.19
CA VAL A 132 6.07 -0.24 13.62
C VAL A 132 7.43 -0.59 13.01
N GLU A 133 7.78 -1.86 12.95
CA GLU A 133 9.04 -2.31 12.32
C GLU A 133 9.03 -2.01 10.83
N PHE A 134 7.94 -2.34 10.13
CA PHE A 134 7.84 -2.11 8.69
C PHE A 134 7.94 -0.62 8.33
N GLU A 135 7.24 0.26 9.04
CA GLU A 135 7.31 1.70 8.76
C GLU A 135 8.68 2.31 9.07
N GLN A 136 9.33 1.87 10.15
CA GLN A 136 10.68 2.32 10.50
C GLN A 136 11.69 1.86 9.46
N ASP A 137 11.63 0.60 9.06
CA ASP A 137 12.50 0.06 8.02
C ASP A 137 12.29 0.78 6.69
N ALA A 138 11.05 1.12 6.33
CA ALA A 138 10.76 1.88 5.11
C ALA A 138 11.41 3.27 5.14
N ALA A 139 11.27 4.01 6.26
CA ALA A 139 11.87 5.33 6.43
C ALA A 139 13.42 5.27 6.40
N LEU A 140 14.02 4.34 7.16
CA LEU A 140 15.47 4.17 7.20
C LEU A 140 16.05 3.74 5.85
N ASN A 141 15.36 2.86 5.13
CA ASN A 141 15.77 2.46 3.78
C ASN A 141 15.71 3.62 2.79
N PHE A 142 14.71 4.50 2.91
CA PHE A 142 14.64 5.71 2.09
C PHE A 142 15.83 6.62 2.36
N ASP A 143 16.11 6.93 3.63
CA ASP A 143 17.25 7.76 4.03
C ASP A 143 18.59 7.18 3.56
N TYR A 144 18.77 5.87 3.69
CA TYR A 144 19.97 5.18 3.24
C TYR A 144 20.17 5.31 1.72
N ARG A 145 19.12 5.08 0.93
CA ARG A 145 19.18 5.24 -0.54
C ARG A 145 19.42 6.68 -0.95
N GLN A 146 18.80 7.63 -0.24
CA GLN A 146 19.00 9.04 -0.51
C GLN A 146 20.47 9.42 -0.30
N ARG A 147 21.09 9.00 0.81
CA ARG A 147 22.53 9.23 1.07
C ARG A 147 23.43 8.72 -0.06
N GLN A 148 23.12 7.57 -0.65
CA GLN A 148 23.89 7.05 -1.79
C GLN A 148 23.72 7.87 -3.08
N GLN A 149 22.58 8.54 -3.26
CA GLN A 149 22.36 9.42 -4.42
C GLN A 149 23.02 10.80 -4.26
N VAL A 150 23.15 11.30 -3.03
CA VAL A 150 23.78 12.62 -2.75
C VAL A 150 25.27 12.56 -2.43
N ASN A 151 25.84 11.37 -2.17
CA ASN A 151 27.27 11.20 -1.91
C ASN A 151 28.00 10.70 -3.17
N PRO A 152 28.81 11.53 -3.86
CA PRO A 152 29.44 11.19 -5.13
C PRO A 152 30.82 10.51 -5.00
N PHE A 153 31.14 9.93 -3.84
CA PHE A 153 32.41 9.22 -3.57
C PHE A 153 32.17 7.75 -3.24
#